data_AF-A0A6N7HMB4-F1
#
_entry.id   AF-A0A6N7HMB4-F1
#
_cell.length_a   1.000
_cell.length_b   1.000
_cell.length_c   1.000
_cell.angle_alpha   90.00
_cell.angle_beta   90.00
_cell.angle_gamma   90.00
#
_symmetry.space_group_name_H-M   'P 1'
#
loop_
_entity.id
_entity.type
_entity.pdbx_description
1 polymer ?
#
loop_
_entity_poly.entity_id
_entity_poly.type
_entity_poly.pdbx_seq_one_letter_code
_entity_poly.pdbx_strand_id
1 'polypeptide(L)'
;MTSNVRIRRLVASVVVVFGVVVAGAAPAGAAGAADGCAGDVGTRTPVLFVHGFTSSGGTWGEADDPGTAMAAFCTTSTYSAAFDYAEASTRWVTDDRIGPALATRILELADESTRDGGQGKVVLVGHSMGGLAIRCAAAEACNGGRRGVPGAIATIVTFGTPHQGTFWKRGPLGPVTKVLGKVLSESCTPAESVPVGGPVLSLTGLCGYIDALGASPAANAFEPGSDELDALPDQPSGIPVTSVAGKIDVTTNLFFKRIKLADVGDAVVGVRSAHAQHAEHLGIGGAPTVDCGTIDVTVVPITAHLNTSCWHGGETGDPRFLAHVKQAVDTWSALPEPTRIVYTGPVDQTGHLYPNQHVTLTPSGGTCEPDPVFVPGTYRCSTTDFGLFSPCWAGIDDTGSDIAVCMSAPWVGTLTTVSSVEGLGTAGGTDYLQTEPWGVKIDNNRLCLRQQGPPDRTDGRPVNYVCDGNQVLLGEIDRNEGRWQADTALFTSGGTYLSTGPHGITFAYYGQPSPS
;
A
#
# COMPACT_ATOMS: atom_id res chain seq x y z
N MET A 1 62.38 -49.09 26.70
CA MET A 1 61.28 -49.98 27.13
C MET A 1 60.48 -49.23 28.18
N THR A 2 59.61 -48.28 27.79
CA THR A 2 58.17 -48.45 27.46
C THR A 2 57.30 -48.84 28.66
N SER A 3 56.54 -47.87 29.21
CA SER A 3 55.09 -47.90 29.07
C SER A 3 54.46 -46.57 29.51
N ASN A 4 53.72 -45.97 28.57
CA ASN A 4 52.86 -44.79 28.74
C ASN A 4 51.54 -45.20 29.38
N VAL A 5 51.11 -44.53 30.45
CA VAL A 5 49.74 -44.68 30.99
C VAL A 5 48.85 -43.62 30.35
N ARG A 6 47.94 -44.09 29.47
CA ARG A 6 46.84 -43.32 28.89
C ARG A 6 45.69 -43.28 29.90
N ILE A 7 45.25 -42.08 30.29
CA ILE A 7 43.96 -41.88 30.98
C ILE A 7 42.86 -41.88 29.92
N ARG A 8 41.99 -42.89 29.97
CA ARG A 8 40.80 -43.03 29.12
C ARG A 8 39.62 -42.27 29.73
N ARG A 9 38.94 -41.54 28.85
CA ARG A 9 37.62 -40.90 29.04
C ARG A 9 36.57 -41.92 29.48
N LEU A 10 35.70 -41.51 30.39
CA LEU A 10 34.44 -42.17 30.70
C LEU A 10 33.37 -41.07 30.78
N VAL A 11 32.70 -40.82 29.65
CA VAL A 11 31.46 -40.05 29.59
C VAL A 11 30.40 -41.08 29.20
N ALA A 12 29.46 -41.32 30.11
CA ALA A 12 28.33 -42.20 29.90
C ALA A 12 27.32 -41.51 28.98
N SER A 13 27.07 -42.12 27.83
CA SER A 13 26.01 -41.72 26.90
C SER A 13 24.65 -42.18 27.42
N VAL A 14 23.76 -41.23 27.70
CA VAL A 14 22.33 -41.50 27.85
C VAL A 14 21.71 -41.42 26.45
N VAL A 15 21.30 -42.57 25.93
CA VAL A 15 20.53 -42.68 24.68
C VAL A 15 19.06 -42.52 25.03
N VAL A 16 18.47 -41.36 24.71
CA VAL A 16 17.01 -41.17 24.69
C VAL A 16 16.54 -41.53 23.28
N VAL A 17 15.82 -42.64 23.16
CA VAL A 17 15.13 -43.03 21.93
C VAL A 17 13.82 -42.24 21.88
N PHE A 18 13.74 -41.20 21.06
CA PHE A 18 12.47 -40.61 20.64
C PHE A 18 11.96 -41.34 19.41
N GLY A 19 10.79 -41.96 19.54
CA GLY A 19 10.07 -42.58 18.43
C GLY A 19 9.63 -41.53 17.41
N VAL A 20 9.98 -41.74 16.15
CA VAL A 20 9.50 -40.97 15.01
C VAL A 20 8.06 -41.38 14.73
N VAL A 21 7.10 -40.52 15.10
CA VAL A 21 5.76 -40.57 14.52
C VAL A 21 5.83 -39.80 13.20
N VAL A 22 5.69 -40.51 12.09
CA VAL A 22 5.52 -39.92 10.76
C VAL A 22 4.11 -39.33 10.71
N ALA A 23 3.98 -38.05 11.05
CA ALA A 23 2.81 -37.25 10.69
C ALA A 23 2.91 -36.92 9.20
N GLY A 24 1.83 -37.18 8.46
CA GLY A 24 1.75 -36.85 7.03
C GLY A 24 1.99 -35.37 6.79
N ALA A 25 2.69 -35.05 5.70
CA ALA A 25 2.90 -33.68 5.25
C ALA A 25 1.54 -33.00 5.00
N ALA A 26 1.15 -32.09 5.88
CA ALA A 26 0.18 -31.06 5.58
C ALA A 26 0.83 -30.02 4.64
N PRO A 27 0.05 -29.34 3.77
CA PRO A 27 0.57 -28.27 2.93
C PRO A 27 1.20 -27.16 3.80
N ALA A 28 2.25 -26.54 3.27
CA ALA A 28 3.02 -25.47 3.91
C ALA A 28 2.10 -24.44 4.58
N GLY A 29 2.26 -24.30 5.90
CA GLY A 29 1.48 -23.40 6.72
C GLY A 29 1.67 -21.95 6.28
N ALA A 30 0.55 -21.22 6.20
CA ALA A 30 0.54 -19.78 6.12
C ALA A 30 1.40 -19.19 7.24
N ALA A 31 2.20 -18.17 6.93
CA ALA A 31 2.82 -17.33 7.94
C ALA A 31 1.72 -16.89 8.92
N GLY A 32 1.91 -17.15 10.22
CA GLY A 32 0.92 -16.85 11.23
C GLY A 32 0.61 -15.36 11.24
N ALA A 33 -0.67 -14.99 11.29
CA ALA A 33 -1.07 -13.62 11.54
C ALA A 33 -0.49 -13.18 12.89
N ALA A 34 0.43 -12.21 12.87
CA ALA A 34 0.89 -11.59 14.11
C ALA A 34 -0.20 -10.69 14.69
N ASP A 35 -0.13 -10.47 15.99
CA ASP A 35 -1.07 -9.68 16.78
C ASP A 35 -1.32 -8.30 16.15
N GLY A 36 -2.60 -7.98 15.98
CA GLY A 36 -3.07 -6.69 15.51
C GLY A 36 -3.81 -5.94 16.61
N CYS A 37 -4.29 -4.75 16.28
CA CYS A 37 -5.30 -4.09 17.10
C CYS A 37 -6.47 -5.03 17.44
N ALA A 38 -7.08 -4.83 18.61
CA ALA A 38 -8.36 -5.47 18.90
C ALA A 38 -9.46 -5.01 17.91
N GLY A 39 -10.33 -5.96 17.55
CA GLY A 39 -11.49 -5.74 16.68
C GLY A 39 -11.18 -5.70 15.18
N ASP A 40 -12.22 -5.58 14.36
CA ASP A 40 -12.11 -5.57 12.89
C ASP A 40 -11.54 -4.25 12.37
N VAL A 41 -10.91 -4.25 11.19
CA VAL A 41 -10.30 -3.05 10.58
C VAL A 41 -11.29 -1.88 10.54
N GLY A 42 -12.53 -2.13 10.11
CA GLY A 42 -13.55 -1.10 10.04
C GLY A 42 -13.22 -0.01 9.01
N THR A 43 -13.58 1.23 9.33
CA THR A 43 -13.25 2.41 8.52
C THR A 43 -11.83 2.94 8.77
N ARG A 44 -11.03 2.27 9.60
CA ARG A 44 -9.67 2.70 9.97
C ARG A 44 -8.70 2.46 8.81
N THR A 45 -7.67 3.29 8.71
CA THR A 45 -6.53 3.06 7.80
C THR A 45 -5.62 1.97 8.38
N PRO A 46 -5.45 0.82 7.71
CA PRO A 46 -4.50 -0.19 8.12
C PRO A 46 -3.04 0.29 7.99
N VAL A 47 -2.23 0.06 9.02
CA VAL A 47 -0.78 0.27 9.07
C VAL A 47 -0.12 -1.09 9.31
N LEU A 48 0.54 -1.63 8.28
CA LEU A 48 1.18 -2.94 8.34
C LEU A 48 2.71 -2.79 8.51
N PHE A 49 3.19 -3.24 9.65
CA PHE A 49 4.61 -3.22 10.01
C PHE A 49 5.32 -4.49 9.55
N VAL A 50 6.50 -4.34 8.95
CA VAL A 50 7.30 -5.42 8.34
C VAL A 50 8.69 -5.38 8.95
N HIS A 51 9.02 -6.40 9.75
CA HIS A 51 10.28 -6.45 10.50
C HIS A 51 11.50 -6.75 9.61
N GLY A 52 12.71 -6.68 10.18
CA GLY A 52 13.97 -6.88 9.46
C GLY A 52 14.54 -8.31 9.53
N PHE A 53 15.79 -8.43 9.07
CA PHE A 53 16.61 -9.65 9.13
C PHE A 53 16.80 -10.11 10.59
N THR A 54 16.70 -11.42 10.85
CA THR A 54 16.84 -12.03 12.19
C THR A 54 15.92 -11.47 13.28
N SER A 55 14.80 -10.85 12.89
CA SER A 55 13.79 -10.29 13.78
C SER A 55 12.45 -11.03 13.63
N SER A 56 11.45 -10.61 14.39
CA SER A 56 10.05 -11.02 14.30
C SER A 56 9.13 -9.80 14.34
N GLY A 57 7.81 -10.02 14.25
CA GLY A 57 6.79 -8.96 14.37
C GLY A 57 6.89 -8.16 15.68
N GLY A 58 7.33 -8.81 16.77
CA GLY A 58 7.46 -8.20 18.09
C GLY A 58 8.46 -7.04 18.21
N THR A 59 9.30 -6.78 17.19
CA THR A 59 10.18 -5.58 17.18
C THR A 59 9.41 -4.26 17.17
N TRP A 60 8.13 -4.29 16.78
CA TRP A 60 7.23 -3.15 16.78
C TRP A 60 6.47 -2.99 18.11
N GLY A 61 6.67 -3.93 19.04
CA GLY A 61 5.95 -4.05 20.32
C GLY A 61 4.50 -4.51 20.17
N GLU A 62 3.75 -4.52 21.27
CA GLU A 62 2.35 -4.98 21.29
C GLU A 62 1.37 -3.80 21.16
N ALA A 63 0.19 -4.06 20.59
CA ALA A 63 -0.83 -3.03 20.35
C ALA A 63 -1.44 -2.44 21.64
N ASP A 64 -1.37 -3.16 22.76
CA ASP A 64 -1.90 -2.76 24.06
C ASP A 64 -0.82 -2.24 25.03
N ASP A 65 0.46 -2.24 24.62
CA ASP A 65 1.58 -1.73 25.43
C ASP A 65 1.91 -0.27 25.09
N PRO A 66 1.62 0.70 25.98
CA PRO A 66 1.86 2.12 25.70
C PRO A 66 3.33 2.42 25.44
N GLY A 67 3.59 3.11 24.32
CA GLY A 67 4.95 3.52 23.93
C GLY A 67 5.59 2.64 22.86
N THR A 68 4.90 1.59 22.41
CA THR A 68 5.29 0.80 21.24
C THR A 68 4.81 1.45 19.93
N ALA A 69 5.37 1.02 18.80
CA ALA A 69 4.89 1.46 17.49
C ALA A 69 3.48 0.94 17.23
N MET A 70 3.20 -0.33 17.56
CA MET A 70 1.88 -0.91 17.42
C MET A 70 0.82 -0.11 18.19
N ALA A 71 1.03 0.18 19.48
CA ALA A 71 0.09 0.98 20.26
C ALA A 71 -0.07 2.41 19.72
N ALA A 72 1.01 3.04 19.24
CA ALA A 72 0.96 4.40 18.68
C ALA A 72 0.07 4.51 17.42
N PHE A 73 -0.09 3.41 16.68
CA PHE A 73 -0.91 3.34 15.47
C PHE A 73 -2.16 2.47 15.63
N CYS A 74 -2.48 2.07 16.86
CA CYS A 74 -3.74 1.42 17.19
C CYS A 74 -4.76 2.42 17.75
N THR A 75 -5.43 3.16 16.87
CA THR A 75 -6.29 4.29 17.23
C THR A 75 -7.72 4.14 16.69
N THR A 76 -8.55 5.16 16.87
CA THR A 76 -9.88 5.22 16.24
C THR A 76 -9.82 5.47 14.73
N SER A 77 -8.69 5.95 14.20
CA SER A 77 -8.50 6.23 12.77
C SER A 77 -7.55 5.25 12.08
N THR A 78 -6.74 4.52 12.84
CA THR A 78 -5.72 3.61 12.31
C THR A 78 -5.81 2.22 12.94
N TYR A 79 -5.55 1.20 12.13
CA TYR A 79 -5.48 -0.20 12.55
C TYR A 79 -4.05 -0.70 12.34
N SER A 80 -3.29 -0.94 13.40
CA SER A 80 -1.93 -1.48 13.31
C SER A 80 -1.93 -3.01 13.29
N ALA A 81 -1.10 -3.59 12.42
CA ALA A 81 -0.79 -5.01 12.38
C ALA A 81 0.70 -5.22 12.07
N ALA A 82 1.26 -6.35 12.48
CA ALA A 82 2.59 -6.77 12.05
C ALA A 82 2.50 -7.94 11.05
N PHE A 83 3.43 -8.00 10.11
CA PHE A 83 3.67 -9.17 9.28
C PHE A 83 4.92 -9.89 9.79
N ASP A 84 4.75 -11.15 10.21
CA ASP A 84 5.83 -11.95 10.78
C ASP A 84 6.29 -13.05 9.82
N TYR A 85 7.56 -12.97 9.44
CA TYR A 85 8.27 -13.95 8.65
C TYR A 85 9.56 -14.39 9.35
N ALA A 86 9.62 -14.36 10.68
CA ALA A 86 10.80 -14.67 11.48
C ALA A 86 11.49 -15.97 11.07
N GLU A 87 10.72 -17.03 10.79
CA GLU A 87 11.22 -18.35 10.35
C GLU A 87 11.96 -18.31 9.00
N ALA A 88 11.64 -17.33 8.16
CA ALA A 88 12.26 -17.09 6.87
C ALA A 88 13.19 -15.86 6.87
N SER A 89 13.34 -15.15 8.00
CA SER A 89 14.02 -13.84 8.07
C SER A 89 15.51 -13.85 7.71
N THR A 90 16.11 -15.01 7.48
CA THR A 90 17.48 -15.19 6.98
C THR A 90 17.56 -15.60 5.50
N ARG A 91 16.42 -15.85 4.86
CA ARG A 91 16.28 -16.11 3.42
C ARG A 91 16.10 -14.79 2.67
N TRP A 92 16.38 -14.81 1.37
CA TRP A 92 16.18 -13.63 0.54
C TRP A 92 14.70 -13.33 0.33
N VAL A 93 14.36 -12.07 0.07
CA VAL A 93 12.97 -11.56 0.04
C VAL A 93 12.09 -12.19 -1.05
N THR A 94 12.68 -12.88 -2.01
CA THR A 94 12.00 -13.67 -3.04
C THR A 94 11.54 -15.05 -2.54
N ASP A 95 11.92 -15.48 -1.33
CA ASP A 95 11.37 -16.68 -0.68
C ASP A 95 9.85 -16.50 -0.53
N ASP A 96 9.06 -17.52 -0.91
CA ASP A 96 7.59 -17.45 -0.94
C ASP A 96 6.96 -17.04 0.40
N ARG A 97 7.67 -17.24 1.52
CA ARG A 97 7.22 -16.88 2.87
C ARG A 97 7.49 -15.42 3.24
N ILE A 98 8.16 -14.65 2.36
CA ILE A 98 8.51 -13.24 2.59
C ILE A 98 7.73 -12.35 1.63
N GLY A 99 8.28 -11.98 0.47
CA GLY A 99 7.65 -11.04 -0.46
C GLY A 99 6.29 -11.53 -1.00
N PRO A 100 6.20 -12.76 -1.54
CA PRO A 100 4.94 -13.33 -1.99
C PRO A 100 3.87 -13.48 -0.89
N ALA A 101 4.25 -13.93 0.31
CA ALA A 101 3.32 -14.01 1.45
C ALA A 101 2.88 -12.61 1.95
N LEU A 102 3.80 -11.65 1.99
CA LEU A 102 3.48 -10.25 2.34
C LEU A 102 2.49 -9.65 1.32
N ALA A 103 2.66 -9.94 0.04
CA ALA A 103 1.71 -9.51 -1.00
C ALA A 103 0.31 -10.09 -0.79
N THR A 104 0.18 -11.37 -0.40
CA THR A 104 -1.11 -11.93 0.04
C THR A 104 -1.68 -11.12 1.20
N ARG A 105 -0.89 -10.87 2.25
CA ARG A 105 -1.38 -10.17 3.44
C ARG A 105 -1.82 -8.74 3.15
N ILE A 106 -1.12 -8.03 2.26
CA ILE A 106 -1.50 -6.67 1.82
C ILE A 106 -2.89 -6.69 1.17
N LEU A 107 -3.14 -7.64 0.26
CA LEU A 107 -4.42 -7.76 -0.42
C LEU A 107 -5.54 -8.13 0.55
N GLU A 108 -5.30 -9.09 1.45
CA GLU A 108 -6.28 -9.47 2.47
C GLU A 108 -6.69 -8.29 3.36
N LEU A 109 -5.72 -7.51 3.83
CA LEU A 109 -5.97 -6.36 4.71
C LEU A 109 -6.66 -5.21 3.96
N ALA A 110 -6.36 -5.02 2.67
CA ALA A 110 -7.07 -4.08 1.81
C ALA A 110 -8.51 -4.52 1.53
N ASP A 111 -8.75 -5.81 1.29
CA ASP A 111 -10.08 -6.38 1.10
C ASP A 111 -10.90 -6.28 2.40
N GLU A 112 -10.27 -6.53 3.56
CA GLU A 112 -10.86 -6.30 4.88
C GLU A 112 -11.28 -4.85 5.07
N SER A 113 -10.36 -3.91 4.85
CA SER A 113 -10.67 -2.48 4.89
C SER A 113 -11.84 -2.13 3.97
N THR A 114 -11.85 -2.61 2.74
CA THR A 114 -12.94 -2.32 1.78
C THR A 114 -14.28 -2.86 2.26
N ARG A 115 -14.32 -4.12 2.73
CA ARG A 115 -15.54 -4.80 3.18
C ARG A 115 -16.15 -4.12 4.39
N ASP A 116 -15.31 -3.60 5.28
CA ASP A 116 -15.73 -2.99 6.53
C ASP A 116 -15.95 -1.46 6.40
N GLY A 117 -15.95 -0.94 5.16
CA GLY A 117 -16.29 0.46 4.83
C GLY A 117 -15.11 1.44 4.85
N GLY A 118 -13.88 0.95 4.99
CA GLY A 118 -12.64 1.71 4.79
C GLY A 118 -12.24 1.87 3.32
N GLN A 119 -11.07 2.45 3.10
CA GLN A 119 -10.59 2.89 1.77
C GLN A 119 -10.04 1.77 0.89
N GLY A 120 -9.81 0.58 1.45
CA GLY A 120 -9.20 -0.53 0.70
C GLY A 120 -7.71 -0.31 0.40
N LYS A 121 -7.01 0.41 1.28
CA LYS A 121 -5.60 0.77 1.12
C LYS A 121 -4.83 0.51 2.40
N VAL A 122 -3.56 0.13 2.29
CA VAL A 122 -2.69 -0.20 3.42
C VAL A 122 -1.46 0.70 3.42
N VAL A 123 -1.13 1.29 4.57
CA VAL A 123 0.16 1.98 4.81
C VAL A 123 1.19 0.93 5.22
N LEU A 124 2.31 0.84 4.51
CA LEU A 124 3.35 -0.14 4.82
C LEU A 124 4.53 0.52 5.52
N VAL A 125 5.03 -0.10 6.59
CA VAL A 125 6.20 0.37 7.34
C VAL A 125 7.22 -0.76 7.40
N GLY A 126 8.34 -0.61 6.68
CA GLY A 126 9.39 -1.62 6.63
C GLY A 126 10.65 -1.19 7.37
N HIS A 127 11.20 -2.05 8.23
CA HIS A 127 12.50 -1.82 8.84
C HIS A 127 13.56 -2.73 8.22
N SER A 128 14.74 -2.18 7.92
CA SER A 128 15.88 -2.95 7.41
C SER A 128 15.47 -3.78 6.17
N MET A 129 15.68 -5.10 6.19
CA MET A 129 15.22 -6.02 5.14
C MET A 129 13.71 -5.98 4.86
N GLY A 130 12.88 -5.58 5.83
CA GLY A 130 11.44 -5.45 5.66
C GLY A 130 11.05 -4.48 4.55
N GLY A 131 11.83 -3.40 4.34
CA GLY A 131 11.62 -2.52 3.19
C GLY A 131 11.94 -3.16 1.83
N LEU A 132 12.88 -4.12 1.79
CA LEU A 132 13.14 -4.92 0.59
C LEU A 132 12.04 -5.96 0.36
N ALA A 133 11.49 -6.54 1.43
CA ALA A 133 10.33 -7.43 1.36
C ALA A 133 9.12 -6.70 0.77
N ILE A 134 8.88 -5.46 1.20
CA ILE A 134 7.84 -4.58 0.64
C ILE A 134 8.06 -4.32 -0.86
N ARG A 135 9.30 -4.02 -1.30
CA ARG A 135 9.62 -3.87 -2.74
C ARG A 135 9.27 -5.12 -3.53
N CYS A 136 9.65 -6.29 -3.02
CA CYS A 136 9.30 -7.56 -3.66
C CYS A 136 7.79 -7.76 -3.71
N ALA A 137 7.08 -7.54 -2.60
CA ALA A 137 5.63 -7.71 -2.52
C ALA A 137 4.85 -6.79 -3.47
N ALA A 138 5.30 -5.54 -3.63
CA ALA A 138 4.67 -4.56 -4.50
C ALA A 138 4.83 -4.89 -6.00
N ALA A 139 5.88 -5.60 -6.41
CA ALA A 139 6.15 -5.89 -7.81
C ALA A 139 5.64 -7.27 -8.24
N GLU A 140 4.78 -7.33 -9.26
CA GLU A 140 4.21 -8.59 -9.80
C GLU A 140 5.29 -9.61 -10.19
N ALA A 141 6.43 -9.12 -10.70
CA ALA A 141 7.57 -9.95 -11.09
C ALA A 141 8.28 -10.64 -9.91
N CYS A 142 8.08 -10.18 -8.67
CA CYS A 142 8.74 -10.71 -7.46
C CYS A 142 7.74 -11.36 -6.49
N ASN A 143 6.50 -10.87 -6.43
CA ASN A 143 5.50 -11.27 -5.45
C ASN A 143 4.77 -12.60 -5.76
N GLY A 144 5.32 -13.41 -6.66
CA GLY A 144 4.68 -14.65 -7.13
C GLY A 144 3.51 -14.43 -8.09
N GLY A 145 3.49 -13.32 -8.85
CA GLY A 145 2.48 -13.06 -9.89
C GLY A 145 1.14 -12.52 -9.35
N ARG A 146 1.11 -12.00 -8.12
CA ARG A 146 -0.08 -11.41 -7.52
C ARG A 146 -0.33 -10.01 -8.10
N ARG A 147 -1.44 -9.89 -8.80
CA ARG A 147 -1.92 -8.63 -9.39
C ARG A 147 -2.60 -7.75 -8.36
N GLY A 148 -2.63 -6.44 -8.62
CA GLY A 148 -3.38 -5.48 -7.81
C GLY A 148 -2.67 -5.00 -6.54
N VAL A 149 -1.54 -5.59 -6.13
CA VAL A 149 -0.82 -5.18 -4.91
C VAL A 149 -0.42 -3.69 -4.91
N PRO A 150 0.14 -3.11 -6.00
CA PRO A 150 0.38 -1.66 -6.04
C PRO A 150 -0.88 -0.83 -5.78
N GLY A 151 -2.02 -1.30 -6.30
CA GLY A 151 -3.32 -0.67 -6.12
C GLY A 151 -3.89 -0.81 -4.70
N ALA A 152 -3.35 -1.68 -3.86
CA ALA A 152 -3.74 -1.85 -2.46
C ALA A 152 -2.87 -1.03 -1.49
N ILE A 153 -1.81 -0.38 -1.96
CA ILE A 153 -0.87 0.37 -1.12
C ILE A 153 -1.24 1.86 -1.12
N ALA A 154 -1.34 2.46 0.07
CA ALA A 154 -1.52 3.91 0.27
C ALA A 154 -0.18 4.65 0.13
N THR A 155 0.79 4.24 0.93
CA THR A 155 2.15 4.80 0.98
C THR A 155 3.08 3.81 1.65
N ILE A 156 4.38 3.96 1.43
CA ILE A 156 5.43 3.16 2.05
C ILE A 156 6.34 4.05 2.89
N VAL A 157 6.69 3.60 4.08
CA VAL A 157 7.71 4.21 4.93
C VAL A 157 8.77 3.17 5.22
N THR A 158 10.04 3.46 4.94
CA THR A 158 11.15 2.54 5.23
C THR A 158 12.12 3.14 6.23
N PHE A 159 12.60 2.32 7.16
CA PHE A 159 13.60 2.68 8.17
C PHE A 159 14.89 1.92 7.88
N GLY A 160 15.97 2.64 7.55
CA GLY A 160 17.29 2.04 7.40
C GLY A 160 17.34 0.92 6.35
N THR A 161 16.49 0.92 5.32
CA THR A 161 16.42 -0.21 4.38
C THR A 161 17.62 -0.24 3.43
N PRO A 162 18.35 -1.36 3.30
CA PRO A 162 19.54 -1.45 2.45
C PRO A 162 19.18 -1.61 0.97
N HIS A 163 18.52 -0.62 0.36
CA HIS A 163 18.09 -0.68 -1.04
C HIS A 163 19.25 -0.87 -2.04
N GLN A 164 20.45 -0.43 -1.66
CA GLN A 164 21.71 -0.62 -2.41
C GLN A 164 22.72 -1.46 -1.61
N GLY A 165 22.25 -2.24 -0.64
CA GLY A 165 23.08 -3.06 0.23
C GLY A 165 23.66 -2.32 1.45
N THR A 166 24.53 -3.01 2.18
CA THR A 166 25.18 -2.54 3.42
C THR A 166 26.67 -2.31 3.19
N PHE A 167 27.26 -1.30 3.83
CA PHE A 167 28.68 -0.97 3.62
C PHE A 167 29.65 -1.92 4.34
N TRP A 168 29.14 -2.84 5.17
CA TRP A 168 29.94 -3.76 5.99
C TRP A 168 30.84 -4.70 5.19
N LYS A 169 30.46 -5.06 3.95
CA LYS A 169 31.21 -6.02 3.13
C LYS A 169 32.27 -5.39 2.21
N ARG A 170 32.10 -4.15 1.73
CA ARG A 170 33.00 -3.56 0.68
C ARG A 170 33.32 -2.05 0.77
N GLY A 171 32.90 -1.32 1.81
CA GLY A 171 33.04 0.15 1.82
C GLY A 171 34.48 0.70 1.99
N PRO A 172 34.75 1.96 1.58
CA PRO A 172 36.03 2.68 1.83
C PRO A 172 36.33 2.91 3.33
N LEU A 173 35.33 2.64 4.18
CA LEU A 173 35.48 2.50 5.61
C LEU A 173 36.11 1.17 6.02
N GLY A 174 36.53 0.28 5.11
CA GLY A 174 37.21 -0.97 5.41
C GLY A 174 38.24 -0.91 6.57
N PRO A 175 39.03 0.16 6.74
CA PRO A 175 39.88 0.34 7.93
C PRO A 175 39.10 0.71 9.19
N VAL A 176 38.10 1.60 9.10
CA VAL A 176 37.23 2.02 10.21
C VAL A 176 36.27 0.90 10.63
N THR A 177 35.72 0.12 9.72
CA THR A 177 34.92 -1.09 9.98
C THR A 177 35.79 -2.25 10.41
N LYS A 178 37.08 -2.32 10.04
CA LYS A 178 38.04 -3.21 10.70
C LYS A 178 38.37 -2.75 12.10
N VAL A 179 38.42 -1.45 12.39
CA VAL A 179 38.67 -0.93 13.74
C VAL A 179 37.42 -1.10 14.61
N LEU A 180 36.24 -0.67 14.17
CA LEU A 180 34.97 -0.93 14.83
C LEU A 180 34.71 -2.43 14.89
N GLY A 181 34.85 -3.16 13.79
CA GLY A 181 34.66 -4.61 13.75
C GLY A 181 35.63 -5.37 14.63
N LYS A 182 36.89 -4.93 14.77
CA LYS A 182 37.86 -5.50 15.71
C LYS A 182 37.53 -5.12 17.15
N VAL A 183 37.14 -3.87 17.41
CA VAL A 183 36.67 -3.41 18.73
C VAL A 183 35.44 -4.20 19.16
N LEU A 184 34.48 -4.39 18.27
CA LEU A 184 33.25 -5.15 18.48
C LEU A 184 33.54 -6.64 18.60
N SER A 185 34.38 -7.22 17.73
CA SER A 185 34.74 -8.65 17.78
C SER A 185 35.62 -9.02 18.97
N GLU A 186 36.53 -8.14 19.41
CA GLU A 186 37.37 -8.34 20.61
C GLU A 186 36.55 -8.18 21.90
N SER A 187 35.40 -7.50 21.84
CA SER A 187 34.42 -7.41 22.92
C SER A 187 33.24 -8.38 22.78
N CYS A 188 33.23 -9.24 21.75
CA CYS A 188 32.36 -10.41 21.61
C CYS A 188 32.87 -11.63 22.43
N THR A 189 33.53 -11.40 23.57
CA THR A 189 33.78 -12.46 24.55
C THR A 189 32.53 -12.66 25.40
N PRO A 190 32.20 -13.90 25.83
CA PRO A 190 31.03 -14.17 26.66
C PRO A 190 31.30 -13.72 28.10
N ALA A 191 31.41 -12.42 28.36
CA ALA A 191 31.57 -11.90 29.71
C ALA A 191 31.18 -10.42 29.83
N GLU A 192 30.20 -10.21 30.71
CA GLU A 192 29.91 -8.97 31.46
C GLU A 192 29.22 -7.82 30.70
N SER A 193 27.94 -7.68 31.01
CA SER A 193 27.14 -6.47 30.79
C SER A 193 27.81 -5.25 31.44
N VAL A 194 28.38 -4.35 30.64
CA VAL A 194 28.86 -3.05 31.13
C VAL A 194 27.64 -2.13 31.31
N PRO A 195 27.34 -1.63 32.53
CA PRO A 195 26.24 -0.71 32.73
C PRO A 195 26.67 0.68 32.25
N VAL A 196 26.24 1.07 31.04
CA VAL A 196 26.39 2.43 30.53
C VAL A 196 24.99 3.05 30.49
N GLY A 197 24.79 4.15 31.22
CA GLY A 197 23.52 4.87 31.26
C GLY A 197 23.15 5.45 29.90
N GLY A 198 22.31 4.73 29.17
CA GLY A 198 21.80 5.01 27.83
C GLY A 198 21.16 3.72 27.27
N PRO A 199 20.41 3.75 26.16
CA PRO A 199 19.97 2.52 25.50
C PRO A 199 21.22 1.74 25.11
N VAL A 200 21.54 0.71 25.88
CA VAL A 200 22.77 -0.06 25.74
C VAL A 200 22.72 -0.76 24.39
N LEU A 201 23.64 -0.39 23.50
CA LEU A 201 24.01 -1.19 22.35
C LEU A 201 24.60 -2.49 22.92
N SER A 202 23.73 -3.47 23.20
CA SER A 202 24.17 -4.72 23.81
C SER A 202 25.10 -5.40 22.82
N LEU A 203 26.40 -5.39 23.12
CA LEU A 203 27.42 -5.99 22.27
C LEU A 203 27.04 -7.43 21.91
N THR A 204 26.41 -8.17 22.83
CA THR A 204 25.88 -9.52 22.58
C THR A 204 24.86 -9.61 21.44
N GLY A 205 23.94 -8.64 21.31
CA GLY A 205 22.96 -8.59 20.22
C GLY A 205 23.62 -8.28 18.88
N LEU A 206 24.62 -7.40 18.89
CA LEU A 206 25.42 -7.09 17.70
C LEU A 206 26.29 -8.28 17.27
N CYS A 207 26.87 -9.03 18.21
CA CYS A 207 27.65 -10.24 17.92
C CYS A 207 26.79 -11.33 17.29
N GLY A 208 25.58 -11.60 17.83
CA GLY A 208 24.64 -12.56 17.23
C GLY A 208 24.18 -12.13 15.83
N TYR A 209 24.01 -10.82 15.61
CA TYR A 209 23.72 -10.26 14.30
C TYR A 209 24.89 -10.45 13.31
N ILE A 210 26.12 -10.19 13.75
CA ILE A 210 27.34 -10.38 12.95
C ILE A 210 27.55 -11.86 12.59
N ASP A 211 27.32 -12.79 13.53
CA ASP A 211 27.43 -14.23 13.27
C ASP A 211 26.37 -14.71 12.27
N ALA A 212 25.14 -14.20 12.35
CA ALA A 212 24.06 -14.52 11.41
C ALA A 212 24.28 -13.94 10.00
N LEU A 213 24.98 -12.81 9.90
CA LEU A 213 25.38 -12.19 8.63
C LEU A 213 26.45 -12.99 7.86
N GLY A 214 27.13 -13.94 8.50
CA GLY A 214 28.26 -14.65 7.91
C GLY A 214 27.92 -15.70 6.85
N ALA A 215 26.69 -16.25 6.83
CA ALA A 215 26.42 -17.46 6.05
C ALA A 215 24.98 -17.60 5.48
N SER A 216 24.12 -16.60 5.62
CA SER A 216 22.74 -16.70 5.15
C SER A 216 22.57 -16.15 3.72
N PRO A 217 21.60 -16.66 2.94
CA PRO A 217 21.29 -16.12 1.60
C PRO A 217 21.04 -14.61 1.62
N ALA A 218 20.27 -14.10 2.59
CA ALA A 218 19.99 -12.68 2.70
C ALA A 218 21.26 -11.85 2.98
N ALA A 219 22.14 -12.35 3.85
CA ALA A 219 23.35 -11.62 4.17
C ALA A 219 24.34 -11.56 3.00
N ASN A 220 24.35 -12.54 2.11
CA ASN A 220 25.11 -12.47 0.86
C ASN A 220 24.51 -11.44 -0.09
N ALA A 221 23.20 -11.45 -0.24
CA ALA A 221 22.48 -10.49 -1.06
C ALA A 221 22.61 -9.04 -0.57
N PHE A 222 22.88 -8.77 0.71
CA PHE A 222 23.15 -7.41 1.21
C PHE A 222 24.48 -6.81 0.73
N GLU A 223 25.32 -7.54 -0.01
CA GLU A 223 26.51 -6.98 -0.62
C GLU A 223 26.12 -5.94 -1.69
N PRO A 224 26.62 -4.69 -1.63
CA PRO A 224 26.30 -3.69 -2.64
C PRO A 224 26.66 -4.16 -4.06
N GLY A 225 25.67 -4.09 -4.98
CA GLY A 225 25.79 -4.60 -6.35
C GLY A 225 25.77 -6.12 -6.46
N SER A 226 25.13 -6.81 -5.51
CA SER A 226 24.80 -8.23 -5.65
C SER A 226 23.74 -8.45 -6.74
N ASP A 227 23.78 -9.60 -7.39
CA ASP A 227 22.78 -9.99 -8.40
C ASP A 227 21.37 -9.99 -7.78
N GLU A 228 21.25 -10.36 -6.51
CA GLU A 228 19.97 -10.37 -5.79
C GLU A 228 19.36 -8.98 -5.58
N LEU A 229 20.18 -7.96 -5.29
CA LEU A 229 19.69 -6.58 -5.16
C LEU A 229 19.40 -5.96 -6.53
N ASP A 230 20.25 -6.23 -7.53
CA ASP A 230 20.09 -5.71 -8.89
C ASP A 230 18.87 -6.33 -9.59
N ALA A 231 18.51 -7.58 -9.26
CA ALA A 231 17.31 -8.25 -9.75
C ALA A 231 16.03 -7.83 -9.02
N LEU A 232 16.12 -7.19 -7.85
CA LEU A 232 14.95 -6.75 -7.10
C LEU A 232 14.31 -5.53 -7.79
N PRO A 233 13.03 -5.59 -8.16
CA PRO A 233 12.38 -4.46 -8.84
C PRO A 233 12.46 -3.16 -8.02
N ASP A 234 12.54 -2.04 -8.74
CA ASP A 234 12.27 -0.74 -8.15
C ASP A 234 10.83 -0.67 -7.64
N GLN A 235 10.58 0.21 -6.69
CA GLN A 235 9.23 0.46 -6.23
C GLN A 235 8.34 0.99 -7.37
N PRO A 236 7.08 0.52 -7.51
CA PRO A 236 6.19 0.99 -8.57
C PRO A 236 6.01 2.51 -8.59
N SER A 237 6.15 3.12 -9.77
CA SER A 237 5.93 4.55 -9.96
C SER A 237 4.47 4.90 -9.67
N GLY A 238 4.24 5.82 -8.73
CA GLY A 238 2.91 6.21 -8.27
C GLY A 238 2.60 5.82 -6.82
N ILE A 239 3.43 4.99 -6.19
CA ILE A 239 3.35 4.77 -4.73
C ILE A 239 4.29 5.75 -4.04
N PRO A 240 3.80 6.64 -3.16
CA PRO A 240 4.67 7.50 -2.35
C PRO A 240 5.57 6.67 -1.42
N VAL A 241 6.83 7.08 -1.28
CA VAL A 241 7.84 6.40 -0.46
C VAL A 241 8.58 7.40 0.40
N THR A 242 8.46 7.24 1.72
CA THR A 242 9.27 7.97 2.70
C THR A 242 10.41 7.07 3.16
N SER A 243 11.61 7.30 2.65
CA SER A 243 12.80 6.54 3.01
C SER A 243 13.57 7.24 4.13
N VAL A 244 13.37 6.80 5.37
CA VAL A 244 14.00 7.37 6.56
C VAL A 244 15.37 6.74 6.79
N ALA A 245 16.41 7.55 6.86
CA ALA A 245 17.76 7.10 7.18
C ALA A 245 18.19 7.58 8.58
N GLY A 246 18.80 6.68 9.37
CA GLY A 246 19.62 7.10 10.49
C GLY A 246 20.98 7.64 10.03
N LYS A 247 21.55 8.58 10.78
CA LYS A 247 22.87 9.15 10.52
C LYS A 247 23.71 9.27 11.78
N ILE A 248 24.83 8.56 11.80
CA ILE A 248 25.83 8.60 12.85
C ILE A 248 27.12 9.13 12.24
N ASP A 249 27.62 10.22 12.81
CA ASP A 249 28.89 10.81 12.39
C ASP A 249 30.04 10.24 13.23
N VAL A 250 31.02 9.64 12.57
CA VAL A 250 32.27 9.19 13.22
C VAL A 250 33.23 10.36 13.26
N THR A 251 33.70 10.70 14.45
CA THR A 251 34.56 11.86 14.70
C THR A 251 35.81 11.48 15.46
N THR A 252 36.87 12.27 15.30
CA THR A 252 38.09 12.18 16.11
C THR A 252 38.56 13.58 16.49
N ASN A 253 39.29 13.72 17.59
CA ASN A 253 39.89 14.97 18.03
C ASN A 253 41.38 14.94 17.71
N LEU A 254 41.78 15.69 16.70
CA LEU A 254 43.18 15.93 16.34
C LEU A 254 43.49 17.39 16.66
N PHE A 255 44.52 17.63 17.48
CA PHE A 255 44.98 18.98 17.83
C PHE A 255 43.85 19.90 18.37
N PHE A 256 43.06 19.40 19.32
CA PHE A 256 41.91 20.10 19.93
C PHE A 256 40.76 20.45 18.97
N LYS A 257 40.76 19.94 17.73
CA LYS A 257 39.66 20.09 16.78
C LYS A 257 38.98 18.75 16.56
N ARG A 258 37.65 18.73 16.71
CA ARG A 258 36.80 17.61 16.30
C ARG A 258 36.72 17.59 14.77
N ILE A 259 37.18 16.49 14.17
CA ILE A 259 37.20 16.24 12.73
C ILE A 259 36.20 15.11 12.46
N LYS A 260 35.26 15.35 11.54
CA LYS A 260 34.39 14.30 11.00
C LYS A 260 35.21 13.42 10.07
N LEU A 261 35.30 12.14 10.41
CA LEU A 261 36.00 11.13 9.62
C LEU A 261 35.07 10.50 8.58
N ALA A 262 33.82 10.23 8.97
CA ALA A 262 32.85 9.55 8.12
C ALA A 262 31.41 9.74 8.61
N ASP A 263 30.47 9.42 7.72
CA ASP A 263 29.07 9.14 8.04
C ASP A 263 28.87 7.63 7.84
N VAL A 264 28.39 6.93 8.87
CA VAL A 264 28.16 5.48 8.83
C VAL A 264 26.67 5.13 8.77
N GLY A 265 25.82 6.10 8.45
CA GLY A 265 24.36 5.95 8.48
C GLY A 265 23.88 5.51 9.86
N ASP A 266 23.05 4.47 9.91
CA ASP A 266 22.54 3.90 11.17
C ASP A 266 23.48 2.84 11.80
N ALA A 267 24.75 2.83 11.37
CA ALA A 267 25.77 1.83 11.63
C ALA A 267 25.63 0.51 10.86
N VAL A 268 24.55 0.25 10.12
CA VAL A 268 24.39 -0.93 9.24
C VAL A 268 24.22 -0.52 7.78
N VAL A 269 23.34 0.46 7.55
CA VAL A 269 22.95 0.98 6.25
C VAL A 269 23.36 2.43 6.16
N GLY A 270 24.08 2.77 5.09
CA GLY A 270 24.48 4.14 4.81
C GLY A 270 23.29 4.96 4.32
N VAL A 271 23.27 6.27 4.63
CA VAL A 271 22.18 7.19 4.26
C VAL A 271 21.78 7.08 2.78
N ARG A 272 22.76 7.02 1.87
CA ARG A 272 22.50 6.89 0.42
C ARG A 272 21.74 5.60 0.07
N SER A 273 22.11 4.48 0.69
CA SER A 273 21.44 3.19 0.44
C SER A 273 20.01 3.22 1.00
N ALA A 274 19.83 3.76 2.21
CA ALA A 274 18.52 3.95 2.81
C ALA A 274 17.60 4.83 1.94
N HIS A 275 18.13 5.88 1.31
CA HIS A 275 17.35 6.83 0.51
C HIS A 275 17.10 6.41 -0.93
N ALA A 276 17.64 5.29 -1.41
CA ALA A 276 17.69 5.02 -2.85
C ALA A 276 16.34 4.77 -3.54
N GLN A 277 15.24 4.61 -2.79
CA GLN A 277 13.90 4.31 -3.31
C GLN A 277 12.84 5.32 -2.86
N HIS A 278 13.25 6.50 -2.37
CA HIS A 278 12.28 7.55 -2.06
C HIS A 278 11.52 7.99 -3.32
N ALA A 279 10.24 8.33 -3.17
CA ALA A 279 9.44 8.91 -4.23
C ALA A 279 8.36 9.79 -3.61
N GLU A 280 8.21 11.00 -4.14
CA GLU A 280 7.17 11.92 -3.69
C GLU A 280 5.96 11.86 -4.63
N HIS A 281 4.77 11.66 -4.06
CA HIS A 281 3.52 11.67 -4.79
C HIS A 281 2.40 12.20 -3.88
N LEU A 282 1.57 13.11 -4.40
CA LEU A 282 0.46 13.74 -3.65
C LEU A 282 0.90 14.40 -2.32
N GLY A 283 2.13 14.94 -2.27
CA GLY A 283 2.68 15.55 -1.06
C GLY A 283 3.11 14.56 0.03
N ILE A 284 3.09 13.26 -0.26
CA ILE A 284 3.58 12.18 0.61
C ILE A 284 4.92 11.68 0.05
N GLY A 285 5.84 11.27 0.92
CA GLY A 285 7.12 10.68 0.54
C GLY A 285 8.33 11.51 0.97
N GLY A 286 9.48 11.19 0.39
CA GLY A 286 10.73 11.93 0.57
C GLY A 286 11.83 11.11 1.24
N ALA A 287 12.97 11.75 1.49
CA ALA A 287 14.17 11.09 2.01
C ALA A 287 14.69 11.76 3.30
N PRO A 288 13.93 11.73 4.41
CA PRO A 288 14.35 12.36 5.64
C PRO A 288 15.55 11.63 6.28
N THR A 289 16.35 12.37 7.03
CA THR A 289 17.47 11.83 7.81
C THR A 289 17.29 12.19 9.29
N VAL A 290 17.34 11.17 10.15
CA VAL A 290 17.36 11.33 11.60
C VAL A 290 18.80 11.37 12.08
N ASP A 291 19.20 12.47 12.72
CA ASP A 291 20.51 12.59 13.35
C ASP A 291 20.58 11.68 14.59
N CYS A 292 21.32 10.58 14.46
CA CYS A 292 21.54 9.62 15.53
C CYS A 292 22.73 9.99 16.41
N GLY A 293 23.41 11.11 16.17
CA GLY A 293 24.52 11.59 17.00
C GLY A 293 25.90 11.21 16.46
N THR A 294 26.86 11.05 17.37
CA THR A 294 28.28 10.93 17.00
C THR A 294 29.02 9.85 17.77
N ILE A 295 29.93 9.14 17.09
CA ILE A 295 30.90 8.23 17.70
C ILE A 295 32.26 8.94 17.74
N ASP A 296 32.83 9.13 18.92
CA ASP A 296 34.17 9.72 19.08
C ASP A 296 35.23 8.61 19.25
N VAL A 297 36.11 8.45 18.25
CA VAL A 297 37.14 7.39 18.23
C VAL A 297 38.50 7.82 18.79
N THR A 298 38.58 9.00 19.43
CA THR A 298 39.84 9.54 19.95
C THR A 298 40.35 8.81 21.21
N VAL A 299 39.46 8.19 21.97
CA VAL A 299 39.76 7.73 23.33
C VAL A 299 40.06 6.23 23.32
N VAL A 300 41.31 5.85 23.61
CA VAL A 300 41.73 4.45 23.86
C VAL A 300 42.22 4.35 25.32
N PRO A 301 41.75 3.37 26.12
CA PRO A 301 41.01 2.18 25.72
C PRO A 301 39.48 2.32 25.83
N ILE A 302 38.83 2.11 24.68
CA ILE A 302 37.51 1.47 24.43
C ILE A 302 36.42 1.72 25.48
N THR A 303 36.25 2.97 25.90
CA THR A 303 34.94 3.50 26.22
C THR A 303 34.69 4.56 25.16
N ALA A 304 34.48 4.12 23.90
CA ALA A 304 33.93 5.02 22.91
C ALA A 304 32.65 5.59 23.54
N HIS A 305 32.66 6.88 23.86
CA HIS A 305 31.47 7.55 24.37
C HIS A 305 30.49 7.56 23.20
N LEU A 306 29.65 6.53 23.15
CA LEU A 306 28.54 6.43 22.21
C LEU A 306 27.52 7.48 22.66
N ASN A 307 27.68 8.70 22.16
CA ASN A 307 26.64 9.71 22.23
C ASN A 307 25.71 9.53 21.03
N THR A 308 25.15 8.32 20.92
CA THR A 308 24.23 7.94 19.87
C THR A 308 22.82 7.84 20.43
N SER A 309 21.87 8.60 19.89
CA SER A 309 20.47 8.55 20.32
C SER A 309 19.67 7.47 19.58
N CYS A 310 20.14 7.01 18.42
CA CYS A 310 19.61 5.86 17.68
C CYS A 310 20.73 5.04 17.03
N TRP A 311 20.38 3.82 16.62
CA TRP A 311 21.18 2.92 15.79
C TRP A 311 20.20 1.99 15.05
N HIS A 312 20.68 1.26 14.05
CA HIS A 312 19.84 0.46 13.15
C HIS A 312 18.78 -0.39 13.85
N GLY A 313 19.11 -1.13 14.90
CA GLY A 313 18.14 -1.98 15.62
C GLY A 313 17.19 -1.25 16.56
N GLY A 314 17.42 0.04 16.84
CA GLY A 314 16.57 0.88 17.70
C GLY A 314 15.58 1.75 16.94
N GLU A 315 15.60 1.76 15.60
CA GLU A 315 14.78 2.65 14.77
C GLU A 315 13.27 2.39 14.92
N THR A 316 12.87 1.13 15.13
CA THR A 316 11.45 0.73 15.22
C THR A 316 10.73 1.31 16.44
N GLY A 317 11.46 1.68 17.48
CA GLY A 317 10.94 2.32 18.69
C GLY A 317 11.32 3.79 18.85
N ASP A 318 12.07 4.38 17.91
CA ASP A 318 12.52 5.77 18.01
C ASP A 318 11.37 6.73 17.61
N PRO A 319 10.93 7.65 18.49
CA PRO A 319 9.83 8.56 18.20
C PRO A 319 10.06 9.45 16.96
N ARG A 320 11.32 9.73 16.58
CA ARG A 320 11.65 10.55 15.40
C ARG A 320 11.42 9.80 14.10
N PHE A 321 11.67 8.48 14.09
CA PHE A 321 11.33 7.63 12.95
C PHE A 321 9.81 7.43 12.86
N LEU A 322 9.16 7.14 13.98
CA LEU A 322 7.69 6.98 14.03
C LEU A 322 6.94 8.28 13.67
N ALA A 323 7.51 9.45 13.91
CA ALA A 323 6.96 10.72 13.47
C ALA A 323 6.79 10.80 11.93
N HIS A 324 7.66 10.15 11.16
CA HIS A 324 7.52 10.09 9.70
C HIS A 324 6.41 9.14 9.26
N VAL A 325 6.18 8.04 10.00
CA VAL A 325 5.00 7.19 9.78
C VAL A 325 3.73 7.97 10.08
N LYS A 326 3.70 8.69 11.21
CA LYS A 326 2.57 9.54 11.58
C LYS A 326 2.29 10.59 10.52
N GLN A 327 3.32 11.29 10.03
CA GLN A 327 3.17 12.28 8.97
C GLN A 327 2.59 11.66 7.69
N ALA A 328 3.09 10.49 7.27
CA ALA A 328 2.60 9.81 6.07
C ALA A 328 1.13 9.38 6.23
N VAL A 329 0.76 8.82 7.38
CA VAL A 329 -0.63 8.45 7.72
C VAL A 329 -1.53 9.68 7.76
N ASP A 330 -1.15 10.73 8.49
CA ASP A 330 -1.95 11.96 8.61
C ASP A 330 -2.17 12.60 7.24
N THR A 331 -1.13 12.65 6.40
CA THR A 331 -1.21 13.23 5.06
C THR A 331 -2.12 12.37 4.17
N TRP A 332 -1.97 11.04 4.21
CA TRP A 332 -2.84 10.12 3.47
C TRP A 332 -4.31 10.23 3.91
N SER A 333 -4.58 10.20 5.21
CA SER A 333 -5.95 10.29 5.74
C SER A 333 -6.58 11.66 5.49
N ALA A 334 -5.77 12.71 5.28
CA ALA A 334 -6.24 14.02 4.86
C ALA A 334 -6.46 14.12 3.34
N LEU A 335 -5.97 13.17 2.54
CA LEU A 335 -6.25 13.16 1.12
C LEU A 335 -7.75 12.95 0.90
N PRO A 336 -8.34 13.67 -0.07
CA PRO A 336 -9.70 13.41 -0.49
C PRO A 336 -9.85 11.97 -0.97
N GLU A 337 -10.93 11.30 -0.56
CA GLU A 337 -11.27 9.95 -1.03
C GLU A 337 -11.23 9.87 -2.57
N PRO A 338 -10.56 8.87 -3.15
CA PRO A 338 -10.52 8.69 -4.59
C PRO A 338 -11.91 8.57 -5.21
N THR A 339 -12.05 8.97 -6.47
CA THR A 339 -13.32 8.79 -7.19
C THR A 339 -13.63 7.30 -7.33
N ARG A 340 -14.78 6.86 -6.82
CA ARG A 340 -15.24 5.47 -6.96
C ARG A 340 -15.91 5.28 -8.32
N ILE A 341 -15.39 4.37 -9.12
CA ILE A 341 -16.00 3.98 -10.40
C ILE A 341 -17.07 2.92 -10.14
N VAL A 342 -18.30 3.17 -10.58
CA VAL A 342 -19.44 2.26 -10.42
C VAL A 342 -20.03 1.94 -11.79
N TYR A 343 -20.13 0.66 -12.11
CA TYR A 343 -20.81 0.20 -13.32
C TYR A 343 -22.27 -0.12 -12.99
N THR A 344 -23.20 0.44 -13.76
CA THR A 344 -24.64 0.35 -13.52
C THR A 344 -25.36 -0.13 -14.78
N GLY A 345 -26.30 -1.04 -14.60
CA GLY A 345 -27.24 -1.49 -15.63
C GLY A 345 -28.51 -2.01 -14.95
N PRO A 346 -29.67 -1.96 -15.62
CA PRO A 346 -30.92 -2.45 -15.05
C PRO A 346 -31.06 -3.98 -15.17
N VAL A 347 -30.25 -4.61 -16.04
CA VAL A 347 -30.31 -6.03 -16.38
C VAL A 347 -28.97 -6.71 -16.17
N ASP A 348 -29.00 -8.01 -15.92
CA ASP A 348 -27.82 -8.86 -15.89
C ASP A 348 -27.36 -9.29 -17.29
N GLN A 349 -26.33 -10.14 -17.35
CA GLN A 349 -25.76 -10.65 -18.61
C GLN A 349 -26.72 -11.53 -19.43
N THR A 350 -27.86 -11.92 -18.86
CA THR A 350 -28.90 -12.72 -19.52
C THR A 350 -30.11 -11.87 -19.92
N GLY A 351 -30.10 -10.57 -19.64
CA GLY A 351 -31.21 -9.66 -19.94
C GLY A 351 -32.31 -9.62 -18.87
N HIS A 352 -32.16 -10.33 -17.76
CA HIS A 352 -33.10 -10.29 -16.65
C HIS A 352 -32.84 -9.10 -15.73
N LEU A 353 -33.90 -8.52 -15.16
CA LEU A 353 -33.79 -7.42 -14.21
C LEU A 353 -33.04 -7.84 -12.94
N TYR A 354 -32.21 -6.95 -12.40
CA TYR A 354 -31.64 -7.17 -11.07
C TYR A 354 -32.73 -7.19 -9.98
N PRO A 355 -32.60 -8.00 -8.90
CA PRO A 355 -33.65 -8.22 -7.90
C PRO A 355 -34.19 -6.98 -7.18
N ASN A 356 -33.43 -5.88 -7.16
CA ASN A 356 -33.77 -4.63 -6.49
C ASN A 356 -34.33 -3.54 -7.42
N GLN A 357 -34.64 -3.90 -8.67
CA GLN A 357 -35.19 -3.00 -9.67
C GLN A 357 -36.71 -3.14 -9.78
N HIS A 358 -37.40 -2.02 -10.01
CA HIS A 358 -38.86 -1.99 -10.09
C HIS A 358 -39.32 -1.30 -11.38
N VAL A 359 -40.07 -2.02 -12.22
CA VAL A 359 -40.72 -1.43 -13.39
C VAL A 359 -41.92 -0.60 -12.96
N THR A 360 -41.95 0.66 -13.36
CA THR A 360 -43.01 1.62 -13.00
C THR A 360 -43.88 2.00 -14.19
N LEU A 361 -43.37 1.87 -15.40
CA LEU A 361 -44.05 2.21 -16.65
C LEU A 361 -43.77 1.13 -17.69
N THR A 362 -44.79 0.79 -18.48
CA THR A 362 -44.72 -0.24 -19.53
C THR A 362 -45.44 0.24 -20.80
N PRO A 363 -44.99 1.33 -21.44
CA PRO A 363 -45.61 1.81 -22.67
C PRO A 363 -45.44 0.79 -23.80
N SER A 364 -46.52 0.57 -24.56
CA SER A 364 -46.53 -0.27 -25.75
C SER A 364 -46.37 0.57 -27.01
N GLY A 365 -45.92 -0.05 -28.10
CA GLY A 365 -45.85 0.62 -29.41
C GLY A 365 -44.64 1.56 -29.59
N GLY A 366 -43.58 1.38 -28.81
CA GLY A 366 -42.37 2.20 -28.92
C GLY A 366 -41.47 1.80 -30.07
N THR A 367 -40.65 2.75 -30.54
CA THR A 367 -39.55 2.50 -31.48
C THR A 367 -38.23 2.69 -30.74
N CYS A 368 -37.34 1.71 -30.83
CA CYS A 368 -36.02 1.75 -30.20
C CYS A 368 -34.93 1.65 -31.27
N GLU A 369 -33.94 2.54 -31.19
CA GLU A 369 -32.78 2.55 -32.08
C GLU A 369 -31.48 2.55 -31.25
N PRO A 370 -30.37 2.00 -31.75
CA PRO A 370 -29.09 2.06 -31.06
C PRO A 370 -28.68 3.50 -30.73
N ASP A 371 -28.33 3.76 -29.47
CA ASP A 371 -27.90 5.07 -28.97
C ASP A 371 -26.69 4.91 -28.04
N PRO A 372 -25.47 4.93 -28.62
CA PRO A 372 -24.25 4.78 -27.85
C PRO A 372 -23.79 6.08 -27.16
N VAL A 373 -24.60 7.15 -27.15
CA VAL A 373 -24.16 8.48 -26.67
C VAL A 373 -23.75 8.46 -25.20
N PHE A 374 -24.48 7.70 -24.37
CA PHE A 374 -24.24 7.63 -22.91
C PHE A 374 -23.74 6.30 -22.41
N VAL A 375 -24.04 5.20 -23.10
CA VAL A 375 -23.59 3.87 -22.71
C VAL A 375 -23.39 3.06 -24.00
N PRO A 376 -22.23 2.40 -24.23
CA PRO A 376 -22.05 1.62 -25.44
C PRO A 376 -23.00 0.43 -25.42
N GLY A 377 -23.55 0.07 -26.59
CA GLY A 377 -24.47 -1.06 -26.67
C GLY A 377 -25.85 -0.81 -26.06
N THR A 378 -26.25 0.45 -25.79
CA THR A 378 -27.62 0.77 -25.38
C THR A 378 -28.46 1.32 -26.54
N TYR A 379 -29.77 1.42 -26.29
CA TYR A 379 -30.78 1.95 -27.18
C TYR A 379 -31.34 3.27 -26.64
N ARG A 380 -31.96 4.01 -27.54
CA ARG A 380 -32.88 5.10 -27.25
C ARG A 380 -34.24 4.71 -27.77
N CYS A 381 -35.23 4.79 -26.90
CA CYS A 381 -36.60 4.43 -27.21
C CYS A 381 -37.50 5.65 -27.18
N SER A 382 -38.40 5.78 -28.15
CA SER A 382 -39.43 6.81 -28.16
C SER A 382 -40.82 6.20 -28.19
N THR A 383 -41.74 6.80 -27.45
CA THR A 383 -43.17 6.45 -27.44
C THR A 383 -44.02 7.69 -27.70
N THR A 384 -45.20 7.53 -28.26
CA THR A 384 -46.10 8.66 -28.56
C THR A 384 -46.54 9.41 -27.30
N ASP A 385 -46.69 8.67 -26.19
CA ASP A 385 -47.36 9.17 -25.00
C ASP A 385 -46.39 9.67 -23.92
N PHE A 386 -45.14 9.17 -23.93
CA PHE A 386 -44.16 9.47 -22.87
C PHE A 386 -42.85 10.08 -23.39
N GLY A 387 -42.70 10.23 -24.70
CA GLY A 387 -41.53 10.87 -25.30
C GLY A 387 -40.32 9.93 -25.35
N LEU A 388 -39.14 10.48 -25.05
CA LEU A 388 -37.84 9.84 -25.29
C LEU A 388 -37.26 9.24 -24.00
N PHE A 389 -36.78 8.02 -24.09
CA PHE A 389 -36.06 7.30 -23.04
C PHE A 389 -34.66 6.93 -23.53
N SER A 390 -33.63 7.34 -22.80
CA SER A 390 -32.23 6.95 -23.05
C SER A 390 -31.42 7.15 -21.77
N PRO A 391 -30.49 6.23 -21.41
CA PRO A 391 -30.20 4.96 -22.10
C PRO A 391 -31.22 3.85 -21.78
N CYS A 392 -31.34 2.88 -22.71
CA CYS A 392 -32.13 1.66 -22.56
C CYS A 392 -31.31 0.42 -22.89
N TRP A 393 -31.49 -0.66 -22.13
CA TRP A 393 -30.78 -1.93 -22.31
C TRP A 393 -31.70 -2.96 -22.94
N ALA A 394 -31.16 -3.89 -23.75
CA ALA A 394 -31.95 -5.06 -24.12
C ALA A 394 -32.18 -5.92 -22.88
N GLY A 395 -33.42 -6.33 -22.67
CA GLY A 395 -33.80 -7.26 -21.64
C GLY A 395 -34.88 -8.20 -22.14
N ILE A 396 -35.23 -9.13 -21.27
CA ILE A 396 -36.31 -10.09 -21.50
C ILE A 396 -37.32 -9.98 -20.37
N ASP A 397 -38.61 -9.95 -20.72
CA ASP A 397 -39.67 -10.00 -19.72
C ASP A 397 -39.87 -11.43 -19.18
N ASP A 398 -40.80 -11.60 -18.23
CA ASP A 398 -41.11 -12.90 -17.63
C ASP A 398 -41.68 -13.91 -18.65
N THR A 399 -42.09 -13.46 -19.84
CA THR A 399 -42.57 -14.30 -20.94
C THR A 399 -41.47 -14.67 -21.93
N GLY A 400 -40.27 -14.11 -21.78
CA GLY A 400 -39.14 -14.26 -22.70
C GLY A 400 -39.24 -13.38 -23.95
N SER A 401 -40.07 -12.33 -23.92
CA SER A 401 -40.17 -11.37 -25.02
C SER A 401 -39.10 -10.29 -24.89
N ASP A 402 -38.52 -9.88 -26.02
CA ASP A 402 -37.53 -8.80 -26.07
C ASP A 402 -38.18 -7.46 -25.67
N ILE A 403 -37.60 -6.82 -24.65
CA ILE A 403 -38.01 -5.50 -24.17
C ILE A 403 -36.81 -4.58 -24.07
N ALA A 404 -37.01 -3.28 -24.25
CA ALA A 404 -36.03 -2.28 -23.85
C ALA A 404 -36.28 -1.85 -22.42
N VAL A 405 -35.28 -2.00 -21.56
CA VAL A 405 -35.34 -1.60 -20.15
C VAL A 405 -34.60 -0.28 -20.00
N CYS A 406 -35.33 0.81 -19.79
CA CYS A 406 -34.80 2.17 -19.73
C CYS A 406 -34.63 2.64 -18.29
N MET A 407 -33.49 3.30 -18.03
CA MET A 407 -33.14 3.89 -16.74
C MET A 407 -32.80 5.37 -16.93
N SER A 408 -33.46 6.24 -16.18
CA SER A 408 -33.29 7.70 -16.33
C SER A 408 -32.04 8.26 -15.64
N ALA A 409 -31.49 7.53 -14.66
CA ALA A 409 -30.26 7.90 -13.95
C ALA A 409 -29.63 6.67 -13.26
N PRO A 410 -28.30 6.63 -13.05
CA PRO A 410 -27.62 5.43 -12.54
C PRO A 410 -27.97 5.04 -11.09
N TRP A 411 -28.59 5.95 -10.34
CA TRP A 411 -28.95 5.77 -8.94
C TRP A 411 -30.46 5.61 -8.71
N VAL A 412 -31.29 5.56 -9.77
CA VAL A 412 -32.72 5.27 -9.61
C VAL A 412 -32.97 3.77 -9.68
N GLY A 413 -33.83 3.27 -8.78
CA GLY A 413 -34.31 1.87 -8.80
C GLY A 413 -35.61 1.67 -9.57
N THR A 414 -36.15 2.74 -10.17
CA THR A 414 -37.39 2.72 -10.95
C THR A 414 -37.08 2.70 -12.44
N LEU A 415 -37.66 1.75 -13.15
CA LEU A 415 -37.41 1.49 -14.56
C LEU A 415 -38.65 1.72 -15.41
N THR A 416 -38.43 1.95 -16.69
CA THR A 416 -39.47 1.92 -17.73
C THR A 416 -39.14 0.79 -18.71
N THR A 417 -40.11 -0.06 -19.02
CA THR A 417 -39.95 -1.09 -20.05
C THR A 417 -40.73 -0.70 -21.30
N VAL A 418 -40.07 -0.74 -22.46
CA VAL A 418 -40.69 -0.41 -23.75
C VAL A 418 -40.71 -1.66 -24.62
N SER A 419 -41.91 -2.10 -25.00
CA SER A 419 -42.05 -3.15 -26.01
C SER A 419 -41.84 -2.55 -27.39
N SER A 420 -40.76 -2.93 -28.08
CA SER A 420 -40.44 -2.47 -29.43
C SER A 420 -41.36 -3.12 -30.47
N VAL A 421 -41.90 -2.32 -31.40
CA VAL A 421 -42.75 -2.84 -32.49
C VAL A 421 -41.92 -3.61 -33.54
N GLU A 422 -40.65 -3.26 -33.70
CA GLU A 422 -39.78 -3.80 -34.76
C GLU A 422 -38.70 -4.78 -34.22
N GLY A 423 -38.79 -5.15 -32.94
CA GLY A 423 -37.73 -5.86 -32.22
C GLY A 423 -36.57 -4.93 -31.83
N LEU A 424 -35.59 -5.45 -31.09
CA LEU A 424 -34.34 -4.73 -30.82
C LEU A 424 -33.29 -5.18 -31.83
N GLY A 425 -32.82 -4.26 -32.68
CA GLY A 425 -31.67 -4.53 -33.56
C GLY A 425 -30.38 -4.72 -32.77
N THR A 426 -29.27 -5.07 -33.41
CA THR A 426 -27.98 -5.16 -32.71
C THR A 426 -27.51 -3.76 -32.27
N ALA A 427 -27.38 -3.53 -30.96
CA ALA A 427 -26.74 -2.31 -30.48
C ALA A 427 -25.24 -2.35 -30.81
N GLY A 428 -24.81 -1.48 -31.72
CA GLY A 428 -23.39 -1.31 -32.01
C GLY A 428 -22.64 -0.70 -30.82
N GLY A 429 -21.41 -1.16 -30.58
CA GLY A 429 -20.57 -0.58 -29.55
C GLY A 429 -19.44 -1.51 -29.12
N THR A 430 -18.46 -1.74 -29.98
CA THR A 430 -17.21 -2.37 -29.55
C THR A 430 -16.24 -1.27 -29.16
N ASP A 431 -15.91 -1.25 -27.86
CA ASP A 431 -14.62 -0.76 -27.37
C ASP A 431 -14.47 0.75 -27.14
N TYR A 432 -15.46 1.36 -26.48
CA TYR A 432 -15.21 2.62 -25.78
C TYR A 432 -15.26 2.38 -24.27
N LEU A 433 -14.08 2.29 -23.65
CA LEU A 433 -13.89 2.87 -22.33
C LEU A 433 -14.45 4.28 -22.45
N GLN A 434 -15.68 4.49 -21.97
CA GLN A 434 -16.34 5.76 -22.16
C GLN A 434 -15.43 6.85 -21.63
N THR A 435 -15.13 7.82 -22.48
CA THR A 435 -14.30 8.93 -22.05
C THR A 435 -14.99 9.75 -20.98
N GLU A 436 -16.28 9.57 -20.70
CA GLU A 436 -16.99 10.26 -19.62
C GLU A 436 -18.07 9.39 -18.94
N PRO A 437 -18.25 9.49 -17.61
CA PRO A 437 -19.34 8.84 -16.89
C PRO A 437 -20.69 9.46 -17.28
N TRP A 438 -21.76 8.67 -17.36
CA TRP A 438 -23.10 9.18 -17.66
C TRP A 438 -23.81 9.80 -16.45
N GLY A 439 -23.31 9.54 -15.24
CA GLY A 439 -23.67 10.26 -14.03
C GLY A 439 -22.51 10.34 -13.05
N VAL A 440 -22.52 11.34 -12.17
CA VAL A 440 -21.51 11.51 -11.13
C VAL A 440 -22.13 11.96 -9.82
N LYS A 441 -21.46 11.69 -8.70
CA LYS A 441 -21.77 12.28 -7.39
C LYS A 441 -20.61 13.16 -6.96
N ILE A 442 -20.86 14.43 -6.66
CA ILE A 442 -19.81 15.37 -6.21
C ILE A 442 -19.75 15.45 -4.66
N ASP A 443 -18.69 16.06 -4.15
CA ASP A 443 -18.30 16.10 -2.73
C ASP A 443 -19.30 16.77 -1.78
N ASN A 444 -20.18 17.63 -2.31
CA ASN A 444 -21.31 18.21 -1.58
C ASN A 444 -22.56 17.31 -1.59
N ASN A 445 -22.39 16.02 -1.93
CA ASN A 445 -23.40 14.97 -2.06
C ASN A 445 -24.42 15.14 -3.20
N ARG A 446 -24.23 16.10 -4.10
CA ARG A 446 -25.11 16.27 -5.26
C ARG A 446 -24.87 15.23 -6.34
N LEU A 447 -25.96 14.86 -7.01
CA LEU A 447 -25.99 13.88 -8.08
C LEU A 447 -26.17 14.61 -9.40
N CYS A 448 -25.24 14.42 -10.33
CA CYS A 448 -25.21 15.12 -11.61
C CYS A 448 -25.32 14.14 -12.77
N LEU A 449 -26.33 14.33 -13.61
CA LEU A 449 -26.58 13.52 -14.79
C LEU A 449 -26.02 14.22 -16.02
N ARG A 450 -25.39 13.47 -16.92
CA ARG A 450 -24.85 14.03 -18.16
C ARG A 450 -25.99 14.55 -19.03
N GLN A 451 -25.86 15.76 -19.55
CA GLN A 451 -26.89 16.39 -20.38
C GLN A 451 -26.94 15.73 -21.76
N GLN A 452 -28.16 15.57 -22.29
CA GLN A 452 -28.38 15.17 -23.68
C GLN A 452 -28.58 16.38 -24.60
N GLY A 453 -27.98 16.33 -25.78
CA GLY A 453 -28.08 17.39 -26.80
C GLY A 453 -26.96 18.43 -26.76
N PRO A 454 -27.09 19.54 -27.52
CA PRO A 454 -26.12 20.62 -27.51
C PRO A 454 -26.04 21.24 -26.12
N PRO A 455 -24.86 21.26 -25.46
CA PRO A 455 -24.75 21.81 -24.12
C PRO A 455 -24.90 23.34 -24.17
N ASP A 456 -25.57 23.90 -23.17
CA ASP A 456 -25.47 25.32 -22.86
C ASP A 456 -24.00 25.68 -22.58
N ARG A 457 -23.63 26.96 -22.69
CA ARG A 457 -22.26 27.39 -22.43
C ARG A 457 -22.22 28.55 -21.45
N THR A 458 -21.23 28.52 -20.56
CA THR A 458 -20.88 29.65 -19.69
C THR A 458 -19.38 29.85 -19.72
N ASP A 459 -18.94 31.10 -19.88
CA ASP A 459 -17.53 31.46 -20.00
C ASP A 459 -16.76 30.61 -21.03
N GLY A 460 -17.42 30.29 -22.15
CA GLY A 460 -16.84 29.47 -23.21
C GLY A 460 -16.77 27.97 -22.90
N ARG A 461 -17.13 27.51 -21.69
CA ARG A 461 -17.16 26.08 -21.31
C ARG A 461 -18.57 25.50 -21.49
N PRO A 462 -18.71 24.26 -22.02
CA PRO A 462 -20.00 23.60 -22.12
C PRO A 462 -20.51 23.14 -20.75
N VAL A 463 -21.83 23.16 -20.55
CA VAL A 463 -22.51 22.53 -19.43
C VAL A 463 -22.69 21.05 -19.77
N ASN A 464 -21.86 20.19 -19.20
CA ASN A 464 -21.86 18.76 -19.53
C ASN A 464 -22.76 17.94 -18.60
N TYR A 465 -22.98 18.41 -17.37
CA TYR A 465 -23.83 17.72 -16.39
C TYR A 465 -24.78 18.68 -15.69
N VAL A 466 -26.00 18.21 -15.43
CA VAL A 466 -27.00 18.89 -14.62
C VAL A 466 -27.12 18.16 -13.29
N CYS A 467 -26.89 18.87 -12.20
CA CYS A 467 -27.02 18.34 -10.85
C CYS A 467 -28.41 18.58 -10.28
N ASP A 468 -28.77 17.84 -9.24
CA ASP A 468 -29.93 18.15 -8.42
C ASP A 468 -29.86 19.59 -7.87
N GLY A 469 -31.03 20.25 -7.80
CA GLY A 469 -31.13 21.68 -7.55
C GLY A 469 -30.76 22.53 -8.77
N ASN A 470 -29.94 23.55 -8.56
CA ASN A 470 -29.54 24.50 -9.60
C ASN A 470 -28.04 24.46 -9.92
N GLN A 471 -27.32 23.39 -9.58
CA GLN A 471 -25.89 23.27 -9.86
C GLN A 471 -25.65 22.52 -11.18
N VAL A 472 -24.58 22.87 -11.88
CA VAL A 472 -24.14 22.21 -13.11
C VAL A 472 -22.63 21.98 -13.09
N LEU A 473 -22.15 21.01 -13.86
CA LEU A 473 -20.72 20.78 -14.11
C LEU A 473 -20.34 21.30 -15.50
N LEU A 474 -19.18 21.95 -15.55
CA LEU A 474 -18.66 22.64 -16.73
C LEU A 474 -17.45 21.90 -17.30
N GLY A 475 -17.41 21.76 -18.62
CA GLY A 475 -16.26 21.18 -19.31
C GLY A 475 -16.04 19.70 -19.01
N GLU A 476 -14.85 19.24 -19.36
CA GLU A 476 -14.42 17.86 -19.11
C GLU A 476 -14.07 17.66 -17.64
N ILE A 477 -14.28 16.43 -17.16
CA ILE A 477 -13.86 16.01 -15.83
C ILE A 477 -12.34 15.82 -15.82
N ASP A 478 -11.64 16.50 -14.93
CA ASP A 478 -10.21 16.29 -14.68
C ASP A 478 -10.01 14.96 -13.93
N ARG A 479 -9.23 14.05 -14.52
CA ARG A 479 -8.93 12.71 -13.99
C ARG A 479 -7.45 12.48 -13.68
N ASN A 480 -6.66 13.55 -13.69
CA ASN A 480 -5.22 13.43 -13.47
C ASN A 480 -4.86 13.11 -12.01
N GLU A 481 -5.82 13.24 -11.10
CA GLU A 481 -5.67 12.96 -9.67
C GLU A 481 -6.51 11.75 -9.22
N GLY A 482 -6.18 11.20 -8.04
CA GLY A 482 -6.93 10.10 -7.44
C GLY A 482 -8.40 10.47 -7.18
N ARG A 483 -8.68 11.73 -6.84
CA ARG A 483 -10.03 12.29 -6.82
C ARG A 483 -10.23 13.18 -8.03
N TRP A 484 -11.13 12.78 -8.90
CA TRP A 484 -11.47 13.55 -10.10
C TRP A 484 -12.12 14.87 -9.71
N GLN A 485 -11.97 15.88 -10.54
CA GLN A 485 -12.52 17.21 -10.29
C GLN A 485 -13.33 17.70 -11.49
N ALA A 486 -14.32 18.53 -11.22
CA ALA A 486 -15.05 19.24 -12.27
C ALA A 486 -15.33 20.68 -11.82
N ASP A 487 -15.17 21.62 -12.74
CA ASP A 487 -15.62 22.99 -12.52
C ASP A 487 -17.14 23.04 -12.42
N THR A 488 -17.65 23.91 -11.55
CA THR A 488 -19.10 24.01 -11.32
C THR A 488 -19.64 25.42 -11.45
N ALA A 489 -20.93 25.51 -11.69
CA ALA A 489 -21.68 26.76 -11.63
C ALA A 489 -23.10 26.55 -11.08
N LEU A 490 -23.70 27.64 -10.60
CA LEU A 490 -25.11 27.70 -10.25
C LEU A 490 -25.91 28.37 -11.36
N PHE A 491 -26.92 27.68 -11.87
CA PHE A 491 -27.96 28.24 -12.71
C PHE A 491 -28.86 29.16 -11.89
N THR A 492 -29.04 30.39 -12.36
CA THR A 492 -29.81 31.44 -11.68
C THR A 492 -31.19 31.60 -12.32
N SER A 493 -32.15 32.15 -11.58
CA SER A 493 -33.50 32.46 -12.12
C SER A 493 -33.50 33.44 -13.28
N GLY A 494 -32.41 34.20 -13.48
CA GLY A 494 -32.22 35.08 -14.63
C GLY A 494 -31.70 34.39 -15.88
N GLY A 495 -31.56 33.06 -15.89
CA GLY A 495 -31.02 32.29 -17.02
C GLY A 495 -29.50 32.43 -17.19
N THR A 496 -28.80 32.93 -16.17
CA THR A 496 -27.33 33.05 -16.16
C THR A 496 -26.68 32.00 -15.25
N TYR A 497 -25.40 31.74 -15.47
CA TYR A 497 -24.60 30.84 -14.63
C TYR A 497 -23.62 31.65 -13.76
N LEU A 498 -23.48 31.27 -12.50
CA LEU A 498 -22.48 31.83 -11.58
C LEU A 498 -21.48 30.74 -11.21
N SER A 499 -20.23 30.87 -11.62
CA SER A 499 -19.20 29.87 -11.29
C SER A 499 -18.99 29.76 -9.77
N THR A 500 -18.90 28.53 -9.29
CA THR A 500 -18.69 28.20 -7.86
C THR A 500 -17.35 27.55 -7.58
N GLY A 501 -16.50 27.40 -8.61
CA GLY A 501 -15.20 26.74 -8.51
C GLY A 501 -15.28 25.21 -8.70
N PRO A 502 -14.14 24.51 -8.53
CA PRO A 502 -14.07 23.07 -8.70
C PRO A 502 -14.70 22.32 -7.53
N HIS A 503 -15.30 21.18 -7.83
CA HIS A 503 -15.76 20.20 -6.84
C HIS A 503 -15.13 18.83 -7.12
N GLY A 504 -14.80 18.11 -6.05
CA GLY A 504 -14.33 16.73 -6.17
C GLY A 504 -15.47 15.78 -6.51
N ILE A 505 -15.21 14.80 -7.36
CA ILE A 505 -16.13 13.72 -7.68
C ILE A 505 -15.87 12.56 -6.70
N THR A 506 -16.93 12.05 -6.09
CA THR A 506 -16.88 10.92 -5.15
C THR A 506 -17.29 9.62 -5.81
N PHE A 507 -18.24 9.67 -6.76
CA PHE A 507 -18.65 8.52 -7.57
C PHE A 507 -18.74 8.91 -9.04
N ALA A 508 -18.21 8.06 -9.91
CA ALA A 508 -18.37 8.13 -11.35
C ALA A 508 -19.13 6.90 -11.83
N TYR A 509 -20.34 7.10 -12.33
CA TYR A 509 -21.21 6.04 -12.79
C TYR A 509 -21.05 5.83 -14.29
N TYR A 510 -20.75 4.60 -14.68
CA TYR A 510 -20.63 4.14 -16.06
C TYR A 510 -21.72 3.13 -16.36
N GLY A 511 -22.27 3.16 -17.57
CA GLY A 511 -23.23 2.14 -17.96
C GLY A 511 -22.55 0.82 -18.27
N GLN A 512 -23.12 -0.29 -17.82
CA GLN A 512 -22.76 -1.61 -18.34
C GLN A 512 -23.31 -1.74 -19.76
N PRO A 513 -22.60 -2.38 -20.71
CA PRO A 513 -23.18 -2.67 -22.02
C PRO A 513 -24.42 -3.55 -21.88
N SER A 514 -25.34 -3.44 -22.84
CA SER A 514 -26.43 -4.40 -22.96
C SER A 514 -25.88 -5.82 -23.15
N PRO A 515 -26.55 -6.85 -22.59
CA PRO A 515 -26.28 -8.22 -23.00
C PRO A 515 -26.49 -8.35 -24.50
N SER A 516 -25.63 -9.17 -25.12
CA SER A 516 -25.53 -9.38 -26.56
C SER A 516 -26.65 -10.25 -27.12
#